data_AF-A0A831TUS9-F1
#
_entry.id   AF-A0A831TUS9-F1
#
_cell.length_a   1.000
_cell.length_b   1.000
_cell.length_c   1.000
_cell.angle_alpha   90.00
_cell.angle_beta   90.00
_cell.angle_gamma   90.00
#
_symmetry.space_group_name_H-M   'P 1'
#
loop_
_entity.id
_entity.type
_entity.pdbx_description
1 polymer ?
#
loop_
_entity_poly.entity_id
_entity_poly.type
_entity_poly.pdbx_seq_one_letter_code
_entity_poly.pdbx_strand_id
1 'polypeptide(L)'
;MKEIWVIDDKTYQILYHHTENNDILVVSYIITHEGLPHFYYQLGVERKVLESNACEFNNEWIEKLGLGFIKEMLEEGDLSRTSGLLTSLECEKSHQDWRKLATV
;
A
#
# COMPACT_ATOMS: atom_id res chain seq x y z
N MET A 1 5.79 -10.87 5.97
CA MET A 1 5.77 -10.21 7.28
C MET A 1 4.34 -10.21 7.84
N LYS A 2 4.14 -9.98 9.15
CA LYS A 2 2.84 -10.02 9.80
C LYS A 2 2.68 -8.85 10.79
N GLU A 3 1.54 -8.18 10.72
CA GLU A 3 1.08 -7.11 11.62
C GLU A 3 -0.28 -7.50 12.25
N ILE A 4 -0.56 -7.01 13.46
CA ILE A 4 -1.84 -7.20 14.15
C ILE A 4 -2.31 -5.85 14.67
N TRP A 5 -3.47 -5.39 14.20
CA TRP A 5 -4.04 -4.10 14.58
C TRP A 5 -5.40 -4.27 15.25
N VAL A 6 -5.74 -3.35 16.15
CA VAL A 6 -7.06 -3.24 16.77
C VAL A 6 -7.64 -1.88 16.40
N ILE A 7 -8.75 -1.90 15.65
CA ILE A 7 -9.46 -0.71 15.17
C ILE A 7 -10.95 -0.93 15.42
N ASP A 8 -11.62 -0.02 16.12
CA ASP A 8 -13.04 -0.10 16.47
C ASP A 8 -13.47 -1.46 17.03
N ASP A 9 -12.75 -1.95 18.04
CA ASP A 9 -12.94 -3.25 18.71
C ASP A 9 -12.81 -4.48 17.79
N LYS A 10 -12.34 -4.31 16.55
CA LYS A 10 -12.04 -5.39 15.61
C LYS A 10 -10.55 -5.65 15.55
N THR A 11 -10.17 -6.92 15.64
CA THR A 11 -8.78 -7.35 15.46
C THR A 11 -8.54 -7.71 13.99
N TYR A 12 -7.57 -7.04 13.36
CA TYR A 12 -7.14 -7.29 11.99
C TYR A 12 -5.77 -7.95 11.99
N GLN A 13 -5.59 -9.01 11.18
CA GLN A 13 -4.27 -9.56 10.88
C GLN A 13 -3.90 -9.20 9.45
N ILE A 14 -2.73 -8.60 9.28
CA ILE A 14 -2.23 -8.15 7.99
C ILE A 14 -0.97 -8.96 7.67
N LEU A 15 -1.02 -9.69 6.57
CA LEU A 15 0.10 -10.45 6.03
C LEU A 15 0.55 -9.78 4.76
N TYR A 16 1.84 -9.55 4.60
CA TYR A 16 2.34 -8.90 3.39
C TYR A 16 3.66 -9.49 2.89
N HIS A 17 3.86 -9.40 1.59
CA HIS A 17 5.04 -9.88 0.89
C HIS A 17 5.39 -8.99 -0.30
N HIS A 18 6.67 -9.01 -0.65
CA HIS A 18 7.21 -8.27 -1.78
C HIS A 18 7.34 -9.20 -2.98
N THR A 19 6.96 -8.67 -4.14
CA THR A 19 7.29 -9.27 -5.43
C THR A 19 8.00 -8.22 -6.26
N GLU A 20 9.18 -8.57 -6.75
CA GLU A 20 9.94 -7.72 -7.66
C GLU A 20 9.89 -8.32 -9.06
N ASN A 21 9.52 -7.50 -10.03
CA ASN A 21 9.74 -7.76 -11.45
C ASN A 21 10.64 -6.64 -12.00
N ASN A 22 11.27 -6.86 -13.16
CA ASN A 22 12.36 -6.01 -13.70
C ASN A 22 12.12 -4.49 -13.57
N ASP A 23 10.87 -4.05 -13.72
CA ASP A 23 10.48 -2.64 -13.75
C ASP A 23 9.57 -2.19 -12.59
N ILE A 24 9.07 -3.11 -11.75
CA ILE A 24 8.07 -2.79 -10.71
C ILE A 24 8.34 -3.58 -9.43
N LEU A 25 8.37 -2.87 -8.30
CA LEU A 25 8.30 -3.43 -6.95
C LEU A 25 6.83 -3.42 -6.50
N VAL A 26 6.30 -4.58 -6.09
CA VAL A 26 4.93 -4.72 -5.61
C VAL A 26 4.93 -5.22 -4.18
N VAL A 27 4.21 -4.56 -3.29
CA VAL A 27 3.83 -5.10 -1.97
C VAL A 27 2.38 -5.54 -2.01
N SER A 28 2.16 -6.80 -1.70
CA SER A 28 0.82 -7.41 -1.64
C SER A 28 0.45 -7.65 -0.19
N TYR A 29 -0.74 -7.21 0.19
CA TYR A 29 -1.29 -7.29 1.54
C TYR A 29 -2.56 -8.12 1.55
N ILE A 30 -2.62 -9.09 2.45
CA ILE A 30 -3.79 -9.88 2.77
C ILE A 30 -4.23 -9.45 4.17
N ILE A 31 -5.45 -8.93 4.28
CA ILE A 31 -6.00 -8.46 5.53
C ILE A 31 -7.17 -9.36 5.92
N THR A 32 -7.17 -9.80 7.18
CA THR A 32 -8.16 -10.74 7.70
C THR A 32 -8.73 -10.23 9.03
N HIS A 33 -10.01 -10.50 9.26
CA HIS A 33 -10.72 -10.24 10.51
C HIS A 33 -11.65 -11.43 10.80
N GLU A 34 -11.91 -11.72 12.07
CA GLU A 34 -12.79 -12.82 12.45
C GLU A 34 -14.16 -12.70 11.80
N GLY A 35 -14.63 -13.79 11.18
CA GLY A 35 -15.97 -13.86 10.59
C GLY A 35 -16.16 -13.15 9.25
N LEU A 36 -15.12 -12.58 8.64
CA LEU A 36 -15.20 -11.92 7.32
C LEU A 36 -14.27 -12.56 6.27
N PRO A 37 -14.62 -12.52 4.97
CA PRO A 37 -13.70 -12.81 3.89
C PRO A 37 -12.45 -11.95 4.00
N HIS A 38 -11.30 -12.50 3.63
CA HIS A 38 -10.07 -11.72 3.51
C HIS A 38 -10.24 -10.67 2.41
N PHE A 39 -9.68 -9.48 2.61
CA PHE A 39 -9.53 -8.50 1.53
C PHE A 39 -8.07 -8.40 1.12
N TYR A 40 -7.87 -8.06 -0.15
CA TYR A 40 -6.58 -8.02 -0.79
C TYR A 40 -6.29 -6.60 -1.27
N TYR A 41 -5.10 -6.11 -0.96
CA TYR A 41 -4.62 -4.82 -1.43
C TYR A 41 -3.22 -4.98 -2.02
N GLN A 42 -2.97 -4.38 -3.18
CA GLN A 42 -1.64 -4.34 -3.81
C GLN A 42 -1.18 -2.91 -3.97
N LEU A 43 0.08 -2.63 -3.62
CA LEU A 43 0.75 -1.37 -3.93
C LEU A 43 1.96 -1.65 -4.81
N GLY A 44 1.93 -1.17 -6.05
CA GLY A 44 3.07 -1.22 -6.97
C GLY A 44 3.82 0.11 -7.04
N VAL A 45 5.13 0.08 -7.23
CA VAL A 45 5.97 1.25 -7.51
C VAL A 45 6.89 0.91 -8.69
N GLU A 46 6.94 1.79 -9.70
CA GLU A 46 7.89 1.63 -10.82
C GLU A 46 9.33 1.86 -10.35
N ARG A 47 10.27 1.02 -10.78
CA ARG A 47 11.67 1.08 -10.34
C ARG A 47 12.36 2.40 -10.65
N LYS A 48 12.05 3.01 -11.81
CA LYS A 48 12.52 4.35 -12.18
C LYS A 48 12.16 5.44 -11.16
N VAL A 49 11.13 5.24 -10.32
CA VAL A 49 10.76 6.14 -9.21
C VAL A 49 11.71 5.99 -8.02
N LEU A 50 12.10 4.74 -7.75
CA LEU A 50 13.08 4.40 -6.72
C LEU A 50 14.48 4.89 -7.12
N GLU A 51 14.78 4.89 -8.42
CA GLU A 51 16.08 5.27 -8.98
C GLU A 51 16.22 6.78 -9.22
N SER A 52 15.15 7.50 -9.53
CA SER A 52 15.19 8.95 -9.84
C SER A 52 15.26 9.86 -8.61
N ASN A 53 14.90 9.36 -7.43
CA ASN A 53 14.95 10.09 -6.18
C ASN A 53 16.10 9.56 -5.33
N ALA A 54 17.25 10.23 -5.41
CA ALA A 54 18.41 9.94 -4.58
C ALA A 54 18.02 10.04 -3.08
N CYS A 55 18.03 8.89 -2.40
CA CYS A 55 17.73 8.67 -0.99
C CYS A 55 16.23 8.73 -0.60
N GLU A 56 15.66 7.55 -0.31
CA GLU A 56 14.69 7.24 0.78
C GLU A 56 13.60 6.24 0.36
N PHE A 57 13.35 6.04 -0.93
CA PHE A 57 12.36 5.07 -1.41
C PHE A 57 13.00 3.67 -1.51
N ASN A 58 12.79 2.85 -0.49
CA ASN A 58 13.20 1.44 -0.41
C ASN A 58 11.99 0.55 -0.11
N ASN A 59 12.22 -0.77 0.05
CA ASN A 59 11.16 -1.73 0.39
C ASN A 59 10.41 -1.32 1.68
N GLU A 60 11.11 -0.81 2.69
CA GLU A 60 10.49 -0.36 3.94
C GLU A 60 9.59 0.87 3.75
N TRP A 61 9.94 1.77 2.82
CA TRP A 61 9.12 2.94 2.52
C TRP A 61 7.79 2.55 1.86
N ILE A 62 7.82 1.71 0.81
CA ILE A 62 6.60 1.25 0.14
C ILE A 62 5.73 0.42 1.10
N GLU A 63 6.36 -0.34 2.01
CA GLU A 63 5.66 -1.05 3.08
C GLU A 63 4.87 -0.11 3.97
N LYS A 64 5.55 0.90 4.54
CA LYS A 64 4.93 1.89 5.43
C LYS A 64 3.82 2.66 4.72
N LEU A 65 4.02 2.99 3.45
CA LEU A 65 3.01 3.67 2.64
C LEU A 65 1.76 2.79 2.44
N GLY A 66 1.92 1.54 2.03
CA GLY A 66 0.80 0.62 1.84
C GLY A 66 0.08 0.29 3.16
N LEU A 67 0.81 0.17 4.27
CA LEU A 67 0.21 0.04 5.60
C LEU A 67 -0.59 1.30 5.98
N GLY A 68 -0.11 2.49 5.64
CA GLY A 68 -0.84 3.75 5.81
C GLY A 68 -2.19 3.73 5.10
N PHE A 69 -2.21 3.35 3.81
CA PHE A 69 -3.44 3.22 3.04
C PHE A 69 -4.41 2.20 3.63
N ILE A 70 -3.92 1.03 4.04
CA ILE A 70 -4.76 0.00 4.66
C ILE A 70 -5.37 0.52 5.97
N LYS A 71 -4.60 1.22 6.77
CA LYS A 71 -5.09 1.79 8.03
C LYS A 71 -6.21 2.80 7.78
N GLU A 72 -6.03 3.71 6.83
CA GLU A 72 -7.06 4.67 6.41
C GLU A 72 -8.33 3.95 5.94
N MET A 73 -8.20 2.93 5.07
CA MET A 73 -9.34 2.13 4.59
C MET A 73 -10.11 1.44 5.73
N LEU A 74 -9.38 0.90 6.71
CA LEU A 74 -9.97 0.23 7.87
C LEU A 74 -10.71 1.22 8.80
N GLU A 75 -10.13 2.40 9.02
CA GLU A 75 -10.71 3.48 9.84
C GLU A 75 -11.92 4.14 9.15
N GLU A 76 -11.90 4.28 7.82
CA GLU A 76 -13.00 4.85 7.03
C GLU A 76 -14.12 3.81 6.73
N GLY A 77 -13.82 2.52 6.89
CA GLY A 77 -14.72 1.43 6.49
C GLY A 77 -14.86 1.23 4.98
N ASP A 78 -14.02 1.90 4.16
CA ASP A 78 -13.99 1.78 2.70
C ASP A 78 -13.05 0.65 2.25
N LEU A 79 -13.57 -0.57 2.24
CA LEU A 79 -12.85 -1.76 1.80
C LEU A 79 -12.93 -1.98 0.27
N SER A 80 -13.41 -1.00 -0.49
CA SER A 80 -13.59 -1.15 -1.94
C SER A 80 -12.29 -0.96 -2.74
N ARG A 81 -11.27 -0.34 -2.13
CA ARG A 81 -9.96 -0.13 -2.76
C ARG A 81 -9.17 -1.43 -2.79
N THR A 82 -8.91 -1.95 -3.98
CA THR A 82 -8.26 -3.26 -4.18
C THR A 82 -6.80 -3.16 -4.64
N SER A 83 -6.37 -2.00 -5.14
CA SER A 83 -4.99 -1.78 -5.57
C SER A 83 -4.64 -0.29 -5.72
N GLY A 84 -3.35 0.02 -5.65
CA GLY A 84 -2.75 1.28 -6.08
C GLY A 84 -1.44 1.02 -6.84
N LEU A 85 -1.14 1.84 -7.84
CA LEU A 85 0.14 1.87 -8.54
C LEU A 85 0.69 3.28 -8.41
N LEU A 86 1.96 3.41 -8.03
CA LEU A 86 2.67 4.68 -7.99
C LEU A 86 3.67 4.71 -9.15
N THR A 87 3.35 5.54 -10.12
CA THR A 87 4.17 5.77 -11.31
C THR A 87 5.07 6.99 -11.13
N SER A 88 6.09 7.12 -11.98
CA SER A 88 6.94 8.32 -12.00
C SER A 88 6.16 9.61 -12.24
N LEU A 89 5.11 9.54 -13.05
CA LEU A 89 4.22 10.67 -13.31
C LEU A 89 3.43 11.10 -12.06
N GLU A 90 3.04 10.15 -11.22
CA GLU A 90 2.31 10.39 -9.98
C GLU A 90 3.21 10.95 -8.88
N CYS A 91 4.46 10.47 -8.80
CA CYS A 91 5.49 11.04 -7.94
C CYS A 91 5.92 12.46 -8.37
N GLU A 92 6.04 12.73 -9.67
CA GLU A 92 6.36 14.06 -10.21
C GLU A 92 5.23 15.09 -9.97
N LYS A 93 3.97 14.65 -10.02
CA LYS A 93 2.80 15.50 -9.69
C LYS A 93 2.64 15.74 -8.18
N SER A 94 3.21 14.89 -7.33
CA SER A 94 2.99 14.88 -5.88
C SER A 94 4.05 15.62 -5.05
N HIS A 95 4.63 16.70 -5.61
CA HIS A 95 4.94 17.86 -4.75
C HIS A 95 3.67 18.44 -4.08
N GLN A 96 2.47 18.01 -4.48
CA GLN A 96 1.22 18.22 -3.76
C GLN A 96 0.50 16.88 -3.53
N ASP A 97 0.54 16.40 -2.28
CA ASP A 97 -0.39 15.46 -1.66
C ASP A 97 -0.77 14.21 -2.49
N TRP A 98 0.05 13.17 -2.39
CA TRP A 98 -0.18 11.84 -3.00
C TRP A 98 -1.53 11.22 -2.64
N ARG A 99 -2.23 11.74 -1.62
CA ARG A 99 -3.60 11.41 -1.21
C ARG A 99 -4.68 11.67 -2.27
N LYS A 100 -4.38 12.38 -3.36
CA LYS A 100 -5.36 12.77 -4.40
C LYS A 100 -5.21 12.03 -5.72
N LEU A 101 -4.36 11.01 -5.77
CA LEU A 101 -4.22 10.20 -6.97
C LEU A 101 -5.46 9.34 -7.12
N ALA A 102 -6.18 9.54 -8.22
CA ALA A 102 -7.37 8.78 -8.54
C ALA A 102 -6.98 7.32 -8.77
N THR A 103 -7.58 6.41 -8.01
CA THR A 103 -7.60 4.99 -8.33
C THR A 103 -8.20 4.81 -9.72
N VAL A 104 -7.36 4.37 -10.68
CA VAL A 104 -7.77 4.02 -12.05
C VAL A 104 -8.45 2.66 -12.05
#